data_AF-A0A8B8CBJ7-F1
#
_entry.id   AF-A0A8B8CBJ7-F1
#
_cell.length_a   1.000
_cell.length_b   1.000
_cell.length_c   1.000
_cell.angle_alpha   90.00
_cell.angle_beta   90.00
_cell.angle_gamma   90.00
#
_symmetry.space_group_name_H-M   'P 1'
#
loop_
_entity.id
_entity.type
_entity.pdbx_description
1 polymer ?
#
loop_
_entity_poly.entity_id
_entity_poly.type
_entity_poly.pdbx_seq_one_letter_code
_entity_poly.pdbx_strand_id
1 'polypeptide(L)'
;MWSVELSSEKMTNQLEGGGGGPTPPKKYKIPLVQGAQQRVFVLEETEERRNPDGTRYGMTNVLSSTTQFQKRHEMYLTEKHLKTLKQNIQKTLLIKGFSLREDGSIRIMDSTIVMNTAMEITVTPDMIQSHIAPPMKDIATIKTKSKGERVSLRGTVIKVTNVLETPSSRRRIVNIRDATGSIELKLWSQKVNLLSVANVEIEVTCVCVDQYLSRISLNSTVSTTVKILDNEEVAIEGIIEAACFEEDSMSVLIEDRLFYLDTEKILQIFHDLCFIEGTTIKARISGQEIVSILEVNGTA
;
A
#
# COMPACT_ATOMS: atom_id res chain seq x y z
N MET A 1 19.85 -24.73 -42.24
CA MET A 1 20.59 -25.99 -42.05
C MET A 1 21.35 -25.81 -40.75
N TRP A 2 20.92 -26.27 -39.57
CA TRP A 2 20.33 -27.55 -39.21
C TRP A 2 19.02 -27.39 -38.42
N SER A 3 18.02 -28.20 -38.76
CA SER A 3 16.83 -28.49 -37.95
C SER A 3 17.19 -29.48 -36.84
N VAL A 4 16.54 -29.37 -35.68
CA VAL A 4 16.28 -30.55 -34.84
C VAL A 4 14.84 -30.49 -34.35
N GLU A 5 14.15 -31.58 -34.62
CA GLU A 5 12.72 -31.84 -34.50
C GLU A 5 12.25 -31.91 -33.04
N LEU A 6 11.05 -31.39 -32.79
CA LEU A 6 10.23 -31.75 -31.64
C LEU A 6 9.61 -33.12 -31.95
N SER A 7 10.07 -34.18 -31.29
CA SER A 7 9.36 -35.46 -31.30
C SER A 7 8.26 -35.45 -30.25
N SER A 8 7.03 -35.62 -30.74
CA SER A 8 5.84 -35.95 -29.97
C SER A 8 5.78 -37.46 -29.67
N GLU A 9 5.06 -37.78 -28.61
CA GLU A 9 4.50 -39.09 -28.22
C GLU A 9 5.41 -40.07 -27.46
N LYS A 10 5.00 -40.33 -26.20
CA LYS A 10 4.16 -41.51 -25.92
C LYS A 10 3.41 -41.34 -24.59
N MET A 11 2.10 -41.14 -24.71
CA MET A 11 1.14 -41.49 -23.65
C MET A 11 1.22 -43.01 -23.43
N THR A 12 1.44 -43.41 -22.19
CA THR A 12 1.02 -44.74 -21.71
C THR A 12 0.23 -44.52 -20.44
N ASN A 13 -1.09 -44.63 -20.58
CA ASN A 13 -1.99 -44.84 -19.46
C ASN A 13 -1.80 -46.28 -18.97
N GLN A 14 -1.39 -46.44 -17.71
CA GLN A 14 -1.77 -47.60 -16.92
C GLN A 14 -2.31 -47.10 -15.58
N LEU A 15 -3.62 -47.29 -15.42
CA LEU A 15 -4.31 -47.30 -14.13
C LEU A 15 -4.12 -48.69 -13.52
N GLU A 16 -3.70 -48.76 -12.26
CA GLU A 16 -4.25 -49.66 -11.24
C GLU A 16 -3.56 -49.45 -9.88
N GLY A 17 -4.35 -49.55 -8.79
CA GLY A 17 -3.84 -49.84 -7.43
C GLY A 17 -3.89 -48.70 -6.41
N GLY A 18 -4.84 -48.77 -5.46
CA GLY A 18 -5.10 -47.74 -4.45
C GLY A 18 -4.16 -47.70 -3.23
N GLY A 19 -4.40 -46.70 -2.39
CA GLY A 19 -3.76 -46.52 -1.08
C GLY A 19 -3.71 -45.04 -0.68
N GLY A 20 -4.74 -44.57 0.02
CA GLY A 20 -4.81 -43.22 0.57
C GLY A 20 -3.77 -42.99 1.67
N GLY A 21 -2.82 -42.09 1.40
CA GLY A 21 -1.92 -41.49 2.37
C GLY A 21 -1.68 -40.03 2.00
N PRO A 22 -1.38 -39.15 2.98
CA PRO A 22 -1.20 -37.73 2.71
C PRO A 22 -0.02 -37.53 1.75
N THR A 23 -0.31 -36.92 0.60
CA THR A 23 0.69 -36.58 -0.41
C THR A 23 1.72 -35.64 0.23
N PRO A 24 3.02 -35.96 0.20
CA PRO A 24 4.04 -35.04 0.68
C PRO A 24 3.99 -33.74 -0.15
N PRO A 25 4.36 -32.58 0.43
CA PRO A 25 4.33 -31.33 -0.31
C PRO A 25 5.17 -31.48 -1.58
N LYS A 26 4.57 -31.16 -2.73
CA LYS A 26 5.26 -31.18 -4.03
C LYS A 26 6.55 -30.38 -3.88
N LYS A 27 7.70 -31.06 -3.97
CA LYS A 27 8.99 -30.40 -4.13
C LYS A 27 8.96 -29.70 -5.49
N TYR A 28 8.68 -28.41 -5.50
CA TYR A 28 8.78 -27.58 -6.69
C TYR A 28 10.22 -27.71 -7.21
N LYS A 29 10.38 -28.26 -8.43
CA LYS A 29 11.65 -28.22 -9.13
C LYS A 29 11.88 -26.77 -9.55
N ILE A 30 12.62 -26.04 -8.73
CA ILE A 30 13.13 -24.71 -9.07
C ILE A 30 14.17 -24.92 -10.18
N PRO A 31 14.00 -24.35 -11.40
CA PRO A 31 15.05 -24.40 -12.41
C PRO A 31 16.26 -23.64 -11.85
N LEU A 32 17.31 -24.37 -11.49
CA LEU A 32 18.60 -23.79 -11.17
C LEU A 32 19.25 -23.42 -12.49
N VAL A 33 19.11 -22.17 -12.93
CA VAL A 33 19.84 -21.70 -14.12
C VAL A 33 21.29 -21.46 -13.71
N GLN A 34 22.05 -22.55 -13.59
CA GLN A 34 23.49 -22.51 -13.36
C GLN A 34 24.15 -21.70 -14.49
N GLY A 35 24.73 -20.55 -14.15
CA GLY A 35 25.41 -19.68 -15.11
C GLY A 35 24.61 -18.46 -15.58
N ALA A 36 23.34 -18.30 -15.23
CA ALA A 36 22.59 -17.09 -15.57
C ALA A 36 23.20 -15.85 -14.92
N GLN A 37 23.41 -14.82 -15.73
CA GLN A 37 23.75 -13.47 -15.30
C GLN A 37 22.70 -12.49 -15.80
N GLN A 38 22.31 -11.52 -14.99
CA GLN A 38 21.41 -10.45 -15.41
C GLN A 38 21.73 -9.15 -14.67
N ARG A 39 21.38 -8.03 -15.29
CA ARG A 39 21.47 -6.73 -14.63
C ARG A 39 20.15 -6.42 -13.94
N VAL A 40 20.23 -5.90 -12.72
CA VAL A 40 19.08 -5.45 -11.96
C VAL A 40 19.31 -4.00 -11.52
N PHE A 41 18.27 -3.18 -11.59
CA PHE A 41 18.26 -1.83 -11.06
C PHE A 41 17.48 -1.82 -9.75
N VAL A 42 18.11 -1.43 -8.65
CA VAL A 42 17.49 -1.44 -7.32
C VAL A 42 16.57 -0.24 -7.17
N LEU A 43 15.25 -0.45 -7.04
CA LEU A 43 14.28 0.66 -7.06
C LEU A 43 14.15 1.38 -5.72
N GLU A 44 13.98 0.61 -4.65
CA GLU A 44 13.57 1.08 -3.33
C GLU A 44 14.46 0.48 -2.24
N GLU A 45 14.28 0.95 -1.00
CA GLU A 45 15.03 0.40 0.13
C GLU A 45 14.78 -1.09 0.30
N THR A 46 15.80 -1.80 0.81
CA THR A 46 15.67 -3.21 1.17
C THR A 46 15.04 -3.33 2.55
N GLU A 47 13.83 -3.90 2.61
CA GLU A 47 13.20 -4.33 3.85
C GLU A 47 13.92 -5.55 4.41
N GLU A 48 14.20 -5.51 5.70
CA GLU A 48 14.65 -6.69 6.43
C GLU A 48 13.47 -7.40 7.08
N ARG A 49 13.47 -8.72 6.95
CA ARG A 49 12.45 -9.60 7.51
C ARG A 49 13.13 -10.75 8.23
N ARG A 50 12.33 -11.47 9.03
CA ARG A 50 12.78 -12.66 9.75
C ARG A 50 11.88 -13.83 9.39
N ASN A 51 12.49 -14.97 9.14
CA ASN A 51 11.80 -16.24 9.04
C ASN A 51 11.32 -16.70 10.43
N PRO A 52 10.40 -17.68 10.51
CA PRO A 52 9.97 -18.26 11.78
C PRO A 52 11.12 -18.86 12.61
N ASP A 53 12.18 -19.31 11.96
CA ASP A 53 13.41 -19.82 12.60
C ASP A 53 14.36 -18.72 13.11
N GLY A 54 13.98 -17.44 12.95
CA GLY A 54 14.76 -16.27 13.36
C GLY A 54 15.77 -15.78 12.33
N THR A 55 16.00 -16.53 11.24
CA THR A 55 16.96 -16.17 10.17
C THR A 55 16.53 -14.88 9.49
N ARG A 56 17.47 -13.93 9.35
CA ARG A 56 17.21 -12.65 8.68
C ARG A 56 17.35 -12.80 7.17
N TYR A 57 16.47 -12.10 6.46
CA TYR A 57 16.52 -12.03 5.00
C TYR A 57 16.05 -10.65 4.53
N GLY A 58 16.42 -10.30 3.31
CA GLY A 58 15.99 -9.05 2.68
C GLY A 58 14.91 -9.27 1.65
N MET A 59 14.06 -8.26 1.46
CA MET A 59 13.19 -8.12 0.31
C MET A 59 13.38 -6.71 -0.25
N THR A 60 13.51 -6.60 -1.57
CA THR A 60 13.52 -5.32 -2.28
C THR A 60 12.78 -5.46 -3.60
N ASN A 61 12.40 -4.37 -4.22
CA ASN A 61 11.92 -4.38 -5.61
C ASN A 61 13.02 -3.90 -6.56
N VAL A 62 13.11 -4.54 -7.72
CA VAL A 62 14.08 -4.22 -8.78
C VAL A 62 13.43 -4.20 -10.15
N LEU A 63 14.08 -3.53 -11.10
CA LEU A 63 13.86 -3.72 -12.53
C LEU A 63 14.93 -4.66 -13.07
N SER A 64 14.58 -5.54 -14.01
CA SER A 64 15.50 -6.54 -14.55
C SER A 64 15.74 -6.35 -16.05
N SER A 65 16.98 -6.58 -16.50
CA SER A 65 17.32 -6.62 -17.92
C SER A 65 16.53 -7.70 -18.69
N THR A 66 16.06 -8.75 -18.01
CA THR A 66 15.22 -9.80 -18.62
C THR A 66 13.89 -9.28 -19.16
N THR A 67 13.38 -8.20 -18.58
CA THR A 67 12.17 -7.52 -19.05
C THR A 67 12.49 -6.16 -19.65
N GLN A 68 13.72 -5.95 -20.10
CA GLN A 68 14.20 -4.65 -20.57
C GLN A 68 13.92 -3.51 -19.58
N PHE A 69 13.99 -3.83 -18.29
CA PHE A 69 13.68 -2.94 -17.17
C PHE A 69 12.25 -2.39 -17.14
N GLN A 70 11.30 -2.96 -17.89
CA GLN A 70 9.91 -2.50 -17.94
C GLN A 70 9.01 -3.08 -16.84
N LYS A 71 9.46 -4.13 -16.16
CA LYS A 71 8.68 -4.80 -15.10
C LYS A 71 9.43 -4.78 -13.79
N ARG A 72 8.65 -4.58 -12.72
CA ARG A 72 9.10 -4.70 -11.34
C ARG A 72 9.12 -6.16 -10.92
N HIS A 73 10.20 -6.55 -10.26
CA HIS A 73 10.39 -7.87 -9.68
C HIS A 73 10.68 -7.74 -8.19
N GLU A 74 10.04 -8.58 -7.38
CA GLU A 74 10.48 -8.79 -6.00
C GLU A 74 11.81 -9.55 -6.01
N MET A 75 12.76 -9.10 -5.21
CA MET A 75 14.05 -9.73 -5.05
C MET A 75 14.30 -10.07 -3.58
N TYR A 76 14.42 -11.37 -3.30
CA TYR A 76 14.69 -11.93 -1.98
C TYR A 76 16.19 -12.14 -1.78
N LEU A 77 16.70 -11.68 -0.65
CA LEU A 77 18.13 -11.59 -0.35
C LEU A 77 18.49 -12.42 0.87
N THR A 78 19.65 -13.07 0.85
CA THR A 78 20.24 -13.64 2.07
C THR A 78 20.89 -12.54 2.92
N GLU A 79 21.11 -12.81 4.21
CA GLU A 79 21.73 -11.85 5.14
C GLU A 79 23.08 -11.33 4.65
N LYS A 80 23.88 -12.21 4.00
CA LYS A 80 25.16 -11.86 3.36
C LYS A 80 25.07 -10.68 2.39
N HIS A 81 23.95 -10.53 1.68
CA HIS A 81 23.79 -9.56 0.60
C HIS A 81 23.07 -8.26 1.02
N LEU A 82 22.50 -8.23 2.23
CA LEU A 82 21.73 -7.07 2.72
C LEU A 82 22.52 -5.77 2.65
N LYS A 83 23.75 -5.76 3.17
CA LYS A 83 24.60 -4.56 3.19
C LYS A 83 24.84 -4.02 1.79
N THR A 84 25.17 -4.89 0.84
CA THR A 84 25.42 -4.50 -0.55
C THR A 84 24.18 -3.86 -1.18
N LEU A 85 23.00 -4.45 -1.02
CA LEU A 85 21.79 -3.91 -1.65
C LEU A 85 21.36 -2.58 -1.04
N LYS A 86 21.47 -2.42 0.28
CA LYS A 86 21.17 -1.15 0.96
C LYS A 86 22.05 0.02 0.49
N GLN A 87 23.29 -0.25 0.08
CA GLN A 87 24.23 0.77 -0.41
C GLN A 87 24.07 1.12 -1.90
N ASN A 88 23.20 0.39 -2.61
CA ASN A 88 23.07 0.46 -4.06
C ASN A 88 21.64 0.73 -4.52
N ILE A 89 20.83 1.41 -3.69
CA ILE A 89 19.53 1.95 -4.09
C ILE A 89 19.73 2.89 -5.29
N GLN A 90 18.84 2.76 -6.27
CA GLN A 90 18.89 3.47 -7.56
C GLN A 90 20.20 3.27 -8.34
N LYS A 91 20.86 2.12 -8.16
CA LYS A 91 22.02 1.71 -8.95
C LYS A 91 21.77 0.39 -9.65
N THR A 92 22.55 0.16 -10.70
CA THR A 92 22.56 -1.10 -11.45
C THR A 92 23.58 -2.06 -10.87
N LEU A 93 23.16 -3.30 -10.66
CA LEU A 93 24.00 -4.41 -10.21
C LEU A 93 23.95 -5.54 -11.25
N LEU A 94 25.07 -6.22 -11.44
CA LEU A 94 25.12 -7.51 -12.14
C LEU A 94 25.01 -8.62 -11.10
N ILE A 95 24.02 -9.49 -11.26
CA ILE A 95 23.85 -10.68 -10.43
C ILE A 95 24.12 -11.94 -11.25
N LYS A 96 24.86 -12.89 -10.68
CA LYS A 96 25.17 -14.18 -11.28
C LYS A 96 24.93 -15.32 -10.31
N GLY A 97 24.29 -16.40 -10.79
CA GLY A 97 23.97 -17.55 -9.95
C GLY A 97 22.83 -17.26 -8.97
N PHE A 98 21.72 -16.72 -9.50
CA PHE A 98 20.45 -16.48 -8.81
C PHE A 98 19.40 -17.50 -9.30
N SER A 99 18.25 -17.55 -8.63
CA SER A 99 17.07 -18.31 -9.09
C SER A 99 15.95 -17.34 -9.48
N LEU A 100 15.29 -17.61 -10.61
CA LEU A 100 14.07 -16.93 -11.01
C LEU A 100 12.89 -17.86 -10.76
N ARG A 101 11.87 -17.39 -10.06
CA ARG A 101 10.62 -18.13 -9.83
C ARG A 101 9.62 -17.88 -10.95
N GLU A 102 8.61 -18.75 -11.06
CA GLU A 102 7.54 -18.65 -12.06
C GLU A 102 6.74 -17.35 -11.95
N ASP A 103 6.58 -16.82 -10.73
CA ASP A 103 5.95 -15.51 -10.47
C ASP A 103 6.84 -14.31 -10.87
N GLY A 104 8.03 -14.57 -11.41
CA GLY A 104 9.01 -13.58 -11.80
C GLY A 104 9.86 -13.05 -10.63
N SER A 105 9.67 -13.51 -9.40
CA SER A 105 10.52 -13.10 -8.28
C SER A 105 11.93 -13.67 -8.40
N ILE A 106 12.91 -12.87 -7.99
CA ILE A 106 14.33 -13.19 -8.04
C ILE A 106 14.77 -13.62 -6.64
N ARG A 107 15.42 -14.77 -6.51
CA ARG A 107 16.00 -15.25 -5.26
C ARG A 107 17.52 -15.24 -5.36
N ILE A 108 18.14 -14.39 -4.56
CA ILE A 108 19.57 -14.38 -4.32
C ILE A 108 19.90 -15.51 -3.33
N MET A 109 20.95 -16.27 -3.64
CA MET A 109 21.49 -17.38 -2.85
C MET A 109 22.83 -16.94 -2.25
N ASP A 110 23.34 -17.65 -1.24
CA ASP A 110 24.66 -17.31 -0.67
C ASP A 110 25.81 -17.45 -1.66
N SER A 111 25.62 -18.29 -2.69
CA SER A 111 26.53 -18.47 -3.82
C SER A 111 26.38 -17.42 -4.92
N THR A 112 25.37 -16.55 -4.86
CA THR A 112 25.19 -15.51 -5.87
C THR A 112 26.34 -14.49 -5.78
N ILE A 113 26.88 -14.13 -6.94
CA ILE A 113 27.83 -13.04 -7.07
C ILE A 113 27.05 -11.77 -7.40
N VAL A 114 27.26 -10.70 -6.64
CA VAL A 114 26.65 -9.37 -6.85
C VAL A 114 27.77 -8.37 -7.10
N MET A 115 27.74 -7.69 -8.24
CA MET A 115 28.76 -6.72 -8.65
C MET A 115 28.11 -5.39 -8.99
N ASN A 116 28.74 -4.29 -8.58
CA ASN A 116 28.33 -2.96 -9.04
C ASN A 116 28.70 -2.81 -10.52
N THR A 117 27.84 -2.16 -11.30
CA THR A 117 28.12 -1.83 -12.70
C THR A 117 27.97 -0.34 -12.96
N ALA A 118 28.33 0.08 -14.16
CA ALA A 118 27.86 1.37 -14.67
C ALA A 118 26.32 1.44 -14.60
N MET A 119 25.81 2.67 -14.47
CA MET A 119 24.39 2.94 -14.51
C MET A 119 23.76 2.46 -15.81
N GLU A 120 22.54 1.96 -15.72
CA GLU A 120 21.77 1.56 -16.90
C GLU A 120 21.07 2.79 -17.49
N ILE A 121 21.53 3.23 -18.67
CA ILE A 121 21.01 4.42 -19.34
C ILE A 121 19.56 4.26 -19.81
N THR A 122 19.09 3.02 -19.98
CA THR A 122 17.71 2.75 -20.38
C THR A 122 16.71 2.90 -19.23
N VAL A 123 17.17 2.93 -17.97
CA VAL A 123 16.31 3.21 -16.81
C VAL A 123 16.22 4.73 -16.64
N THR A 124 15.12 5.31 -17.11
CA THR A 124 14.89 6.76 -17.03
C THR A 124 14.29 7.18 -15.67
N PRO A 125 14.41 8.45 -15.28
CA PRO A 125 13.72 8.99 -14.10
C PRO A 125 12.21 8.73 -14.12
N ASP A 126 11.55 8.87 -15.28
CA ASP A 126 10.11 8.63 -15.43
C ASP A 126 9.74 7.16 -15.15
N MET A 127 10.57 6.21 -15.61
CA MET A 127 10.37 4.80 -15.31
C MET A 127 10.49 4.54 -13.80
N ILE A 128 11.50 5.12 -13.14
CA ILE A 128 11.67 5.02 -11.69
C ILE A 128 10.44 5.59 -10.98
N GLN A 129 10.03 6.81 -11.35
CA GLN A 129 8.88 7.50 -10.77
C GLN A 129 7.60 6.69 -10.92
N SER A 130 7.36 6.06 -12.07
CA SER A 130 6.18 5.20 -12.28
C SER A 130 6.07 4.03 -11.29
N HIS A 131 7.19 3.61 -10.68
CA HIS A 131 7.23 2.50 -9.74
C HIS A 131 7.28 2.92 -8.27
N ILE A 132 7.91 4.04 -7.94
CA ILE A 132 8.11 4.48 -6.55
C ILE A 132 7.26 5.70 -6.14
N ALA A 133 6.70 6.41 -7.12
CA ALA A 133 5.82 7.56 -6.93
C ALA A 133 4.84 7.70 -8.12
N PRO A 134 3.99 6.68 -8.38
CA PRO A 134 3.05 6.72 -9.49
C PRO A 134 2.07 7.89 -9.35
N PRO A 135 1.48 8.37 -10.46
CA PRO A 135 0.52 9.47 -10.43
C PRO A 135 -0.71 9.14 -9.59
N MET A 136 -1.32 10.18 -9.02
CA MET A 136 -2.57 10.09 -8.27
C MET A 136 -3.71 9.59 -9.17
N LYS A 137 -4.58 8.75 -8.62
CA LYS A 137 -5.77 8.20 -9.27
C LYS A 137 -6.94 8.21 -8.31
N ASP A 138 -8.14 8.35 -8.86
CA ASP A 138 -9.39 8.16 -8.13
C ASP A 138 -9.62 6.67 -7.81
N ILE A 139 -10.43 6.41 -6.78
CA ILE A 139 -10.70 5.07 -6.26
C ILE A 139 -11.40 4.17 -7.29
N ALA A 140 -12.32 4.71 -8.09
CA ALA A 140 -12.98 3.92 -9.13
C ALA A 140 -11.97 3.42 -10.17
N THR A 141 -11.07 4.29 -10.64
CA THR A 141 -9.95 3.91 -11.52
C THR A 141 -9.06 2.85 -10.86
N ILE A 142 -8.71 3.03 -9.58
CA ILE A 142 -7.88 2.06 -8.84
C ILE A 142 -8.53 0.68 -8.78
N LYS A 143 -9.85 0.60 -8.60
CA LYS A 143 -10.60 -0.66 -8.58
C LYS A 143 -10.63 -1.40 -9.93
N THR A 144 -10.19 -0.78 -11.02
CA THR A 144 -10.01 -1.47 -12.31
C THR A 144 -8.62 -2.08 -12.49
N LYS A 145 -7.69 -1.83 -11.56
CA LYS A 145 -6.28 -2.22 -11.68
C LYS A 145 -6.04 -3.67 -11.27
N SER A 146 -5.00 -4.25 -11.86
CA SER A 146 -4.56 -5.61 -11.57
C SER A 146 -3.81 -5.67 -10.25
N LYS A 147 -3.90 -6.82 -9.57
CA LYS A 147 -3.06 -7.12 -8.39
C LYS A 147 -1.58 -6.88 -8.70
N GLY A 148 -0.89 -6.19 -7.79
CA GLY A 148 0.53 -5.86 -7.91
C GLY A 148 0.82 -4.52 -8.58
N GLU A 149 -0.15 -3.87 -9.22
CA GLU A 149 0.04 -2.50 -9.74
C GLU A 149 0.30 -1.51 -8.59
N ARG A 150 1.16 -0.51 -8.84
CA ARG A 150 1.43 0.57 -7.90
C ARG A 150 0.56 1.77 -8.27
N VAL A 151 -0.09 2.34 -7.27
CA VAL A 151 -0.96 3.51 -7.44
C VAL A 151 -0.71 4.50 -6.32
N SER A 152 -1.12 5.75 -6.53
CA SER A 152 -1.22 6.77 -5.50
C SER A 152 -2.64 7.30 -5.50
N LEU A 153 -3.12 7.80 -4.37
CA LEU A 153 -4.47 8.34 -4.24
C LEU A 153 -4.51 9.51 -3.27
N ARG A 154 -5.51 10.36 -3.46
CA ARG A 154 -5.93 11.38 -2.50
C ARG A 154 -7.35 11.06 -2.04
N GLY A 155 -7.66 11.33 -0.78
CA GLY A 155 -9.03 11.25 -0.27
C GLY A 155 -9.13 11.50 1.22
N THR A 156 -10.35 11.42 1.73
CA THR A 156 -10.67 11.60 3.14
C THR A 156 -10.55 10.28 3.89
N VAL A 157 -9.92 10.30 5.06
CA VAL A 157 -9.89 9.15 5.96
C VAL A 157 -11.21 9.06 6.72
N ILE A 158 -12.02 8.05 6.46
CA ILE A 158 -13.32 7.87 7.10
C ILE A 158 -13.20 7.08 8.40
N LYS A 159 -12.28 6.12 8.45
CA LYS A 159 -12.11 5.25 9.62
C LYS A 159 -10.69 4.71 9.71
N VAL A 160 -10.17 4.69 10.92
CA VAL A 160 -8.88 4.07 11.25
C VAL A 160 -9.09 3.01 12.32
N THR A 161 -8.54 1.82 12.11
CA THR A 161 -8.56 0.75 13.12
C THR A 161 -7.40 0.92 14.12
N ASN A 162 -7.52 0.28 15.29
CA ASN A 162 -6.37 0.04 16.15
C ASN A 162 -5.32 -0.82 15.44
N VAL A 163 -4.09 -0.81 15.94
CA VAL A 163 -3.03 -1.69 15.42
C VAL A 163 -3.41 -3.14 15.70
N LEU A 164 -3.54 -3.92 14.64
CA LEU A 164 -3.76 -5.36 14.68
C LEU A 164 -2.40 -6.06 14.68
N GLU A 165 -2.08 -6.74 15.77
CA GLU A 165 -0.79 -7.38 15.97
C GLU A 165 -0.93 -8.88 16.25
N THR A 166 -0.07 -9.65 15.62
CA THR A 166 0.09 -11.10 15.73
C THR A 166 1.59 -11.39 15.76
N PRO A 167 2.04 -12.58 16.19
CA PRO A 167 3.47 -12.90 16.24
C PRO A 167 4.23 -12.73 14.91
N SER A 168 3.54 -12.79 13.77
CA SER A 168 4.13 -12.71 12.43
C SER A 168 3.68 -11.50 11.61
N SER A 169 2.81 -10.65 12.13
CA SER A 169 2.22 -9.54 11.38
C SER A 169 1.75 -8.43 12.29
N ARG A 170 2.09 -7.19 11.93
CA ARG A 170 1.60 -5.95 12.54
C ARG A 170 1.02 -5.07 11.45
N ARG A 171 -0.25 -4.67 11.55
CA ARG A 171 -0.90 -3.84 10.55
C ARG A 171 -1.96 -2.90 11.12
N ARG A 172 -2.26 -1.83 10.39
CA ARG A 172 -3.39 -0.93 10.63
C ARG A 172 -4.18 -0.81 9.34
N ILE A 173 -5.51 -0.85 9.45
CA ILE A 173 -6.43 -0.68 8.32
C ILE A 173 -7.04 0.71 8.39
N VAL A 174 -6.97 1.41 7.26
CA VAL A 174 -7.48 2.77 7.03
C VAL A 174 -8.50 2.69 5.91
N ASN A 175 -9.70 3.23 6.13
CA ASN A 175 -10.72 3.38 5.10
C ASN A 175 -10.63 4.78 4.52
N ILE A 176 -10.36 4.87 3.21
CA ILE A 176 -10.23 6.12 2.47
C ILE A 176 -11.43 6.24 1.54
N ARG A 177 -11.98 7.44 1.40
CA ARG A 177 -13.07 7.76 0.49
C ARG A 177 -12.68 8.96 -0.38
N ASP A 178 -13.11 8.93 -1.63
CA ASP A 178 -13.15 10.08 -2.52
C ASP A 178 -14.55 10.18 -3.16
N ALA A 179 -14.73 11.09 -4.12
CA ALA A 179 -16.01 11.26 -4.82
C ALA A 179 -16.45 10.02 -5.64
N THR A 180 -15.54 9.08 -5.90
CA THR A 180 -15.76 7.91 -6.77
C THR A 180 -15.96 6.61 -5.99
N GLY A 181 -15.67 6.59 -4.68
CA GLY A 181 -15.98 5.46 -3.81
C GLY A 181 -15.09 5.38 -2.57
N SER A 182 -15.03 4.18 -1.98
CA SER A 182 -14.16 3.89 -0.83
C SER A 182 -13.23 2.71 -1.07
N ILE A 183 -12.10 2.69 -0.38
CA ILE A 183 -11.10 1.60 -0.43
C ILE A 183 -10.40 1.41 0.92
N GLU A 184 -10.06 0.17 1.24
CA GLU A 184 -9.24 -0.16 2.39
C GLU A 184 -7.76 -0.08 2.04
N LEU A 185 -6.99 0.66 2.84
CA LEU A 185 -5.54 0.67 2.86
C LEU A 185 -5.01 -0.05 4.10
N LYS A 186 -4.19 -1.07 3.90
CA LYS A 186 -3.47 -1.81 4.93
C LYS A 186 -2.06 -1.25 5.03
N LEU A 187 -1.78 -0.55 6.12
CA LEU A 187 -0.44 -0.13 6.50
C LEU A 187 0.23 -1.27 7.28
N TRP A 188 1.41 -1.72 6.85
CA TRP A 188 2.10 -2.87 7.43
C TRP A 188 3.36 -2.47 8.21
N SER A 189 3.72 -3.27 9.21
CA SER A 189 4.98 -3.16 9.95
C SER A 189 5.17 -1.78 10.59
N GLN A 190 6.22 -1.04 10.21
CA GLN A 190 6.48 0.31 10.74
C GLN A 190 5.54 1.37 10.12
N LYS A 191 4.91 1.07 8.97
CA LYS A 191 4.02 1.99 8.27
C LYS A 191 2.71 2.21 9.02
N VAL A 192 2.36 1.38 10.02
CA VAL A 192 1.15 1.56 10.84
C VAL A 192 1.15 2.88 11.63
N ASN A 193 2.32 3.52 11.77
CA ASN A 193 2.49 4.80 12.44
C ASN A 193 2.34 5.99 11.48
N LEU A 194 2.19 5.77 10.16
CA LEU A 194 2.06 6.86 9.19
C LEU A 194 0.71 7.59 9.27
N LEU A 195 -0.31 6.94 9.83
CA LEU A 195 -1.65 7.51 9.91
C LEU A 195 -2.44 6.82 11.03
N SER A 196 -2.91 7.61 11.99
CA SER A 196 -3.68 7.13 13.15
C SER A 196 -4.97 7.90 13.39
N VAL A 197 -5.26 8.92 12.57
CA VAL A 197 -6.39 9.84 12.75
C VAL A 197 -7.39 9.69 11.60
N ALA A 198 -8.68 9.85 11.91
CA ALA A 198 -9.76 9.92 10.93
C ALA A 198 -10.13 11.38 10.64
N ASN A 199 -11.05 11.59 9.70
CA ASN A 199 -11.60 12.88 9.28
C ASN A 199 -10.59 13.87 8.67
N VAL A 200 -9.44 13.37 8.22
CA VAL A 200 -8.40 14.17 7.56
C VAL A 200 -8.33 13.88 6.07
N GLU A 201 -8.01 14.90 5.28
CA GLU A 201 -7.61 14.75 3.89
C GLU A 201 -6.16 14.25 3.82
N ILE A 202 -5.89 13.26 2.97
CA ILE A 202 -4.55 12.71 2.81
C ILE A 202 -4.17 12.53 1.35
N GLU A 203 -2.87 12.61 1.09
CA GLU A 203 -2.22 12.04 -0.09
C GLU A 203 -1.43 10.80 0.31
N VAL A 204 -1.73 9.67 -0.31
CA VAL A 204 -1.00 8.42 -0.14
C VAL A 204 -0.26 8.10 -1.43
N THR A 205 1.07 8.11 -1.36
CA THR A 205 1.92 7.80 -2.51
C THR A 205 2.34 6.34 -2.49
N CYS A 206 2.36 5.70 -3.66
CA CYS A 206 2.97 4.39 -3.90
C CYS A 206 2.48 3.26 -2.98
N VAL A 207 1.22 2.90 -3.13
CA VAL A 207 0.62 1.69 -2.54
C VAL A 207 0.42 0.62 -3.60
N CYS A 208 0.34 -0.64 -3.17
CA CYS A 208 0.19 -1.79 -4.05
C CYS A 208 -1.26 -2.28 -4.07
N VAL A 209 -1.82 -2.45 -5.26
CA VAL A 209 -3.15 -3.07 -5.42
C VAL A 209 -3.09 -4.52 -4.98
N ASP A 210 -3.96 -4.87 -4.04
CA ASP A 210 -4.19 -6.23 -3.60
C ASP A 210 -5.61 -6.65 -3.94
N GLN A 211 -5.74 -7.91 -4.35
CA GLN A 211 -7.02 -8.50 -4.71
C GLN A 211 -7.13 -9.85 -4.02
N TYR A 212 -8.17 -9.98 -3.21
CA TYR A 212 -8.56 -11.22 -2.57
C TYR A 212 -10.03 -11.47 -2.84
N LEU A 213 -10.32 -12.55 -3.57
CA LEU A 213 -11.64 -12.81 -4.12
C LEU A 213 -12.12 -11.61 -4.95
N SER A 214 -13.30 -11.07 -4.67
CA SER A 214 -13.86 -9.89 -5.33
C SER A 214 -13.48 -8.57 -4.66
N ARG A 215 -12.72 -8.59 -3.55
CA ARG A 215 -12.37 -7.37 -2.82
C ARG A 215 -11.03 -6.83 -3.27
N ILE A 216 -11.02 -5.56 -3.64
CA ILE A 216 -9.82 -4.79 -3.95
C ILE A 216 -9.48 -3.94 -2.73
N SER A 217 -8.22 -4.01 -2.33
CA SER A 217 -7.64 -3.23 -1.24
C SER A 217 -6.24 -2.78 -1.63
N LEU A 218 -5.62 -1.96 -0.78
CA LEU A 218 -4.28 -1.44 -0.98
C LEU A 218 -3.37 -1.92 0.14
N ASN A 219 -2.14 -2.27 -0.20
CA ASN A 219 -1.08 -2.58 0.77
C ASN A 219 0.00 -1.51 0.70
N SER A 220 0.45 -1.03 1.86
CA SER A 220 1.66 -0.21 1.93
C SER A 220 2.85 -0.97 1.37
N THR A 221 3.79 -0.20 0.85
CA THR A 221 5.04 -0.60 0.24
C THR A 221 6.19 0.09 0.96
N VAL A 222 7.43 -0.25 0.59
CA VAL A 222 8.61 0.43 1.12
C VAL A 222 8.56 1.93 0.82
N SER A 223 8.21 2.26 -0.43
CA SER A 223 8.08 3.63 -0.93
C SER A 223 6.78 4.33 -0.50
N THR A 224 5.91 3.69 0.28
CA THR A 224 4.67 4.36 0.73
C THR A 224 4.99 5.55 1.62
N THR A 225 4.44 6.70 1.25
CA THR A 225 4.37 7.90 2.07
C THR A 225 2.90 8.29 2.26
N VAL A 226 2.61 8.91 3.39
CA VAL A 226 1.30 9.52 3.68
C VAL A 226 1.57 10.96 4.08
N LYS A 227 0.90 11.89 3.42
CA LYS A 227 0.89 13.30 3.75
C LYS A 227 -0.53 13.66 4.18
N ILE A 228 -0.69 14.11 5.42
CA ILE A 228 -1.93 14.77 5.84
C ILE A 228 -1.93 16.14 5.16
N LEU A 229 -3.01 16.44 4.46
CA LEU A 229 -3.21 17.74 3.85
C LEU A 229 -3.84 18.64 4.90
N ASP A 230 -3.13 19.71 5.24
CA ASP A 230 -3.73 20.80 5.98
C ASP A 230 -4.84 21.37 5.11
N ASN A 231 -6.09 21.18 5.52
CA ASN A 231 -7.16 21.93 4.91
C ASN A 231 -7.03 23.36 5.45
N GLU A 232 -6.98 24.34 4.55
CA GLU A 232 -7.04 25.75 4.95
C GLU A 232 -8.22 25.95 5.89
N GLU A 233 -7.98 26.64 7.00
CA GLU A 233 -9.05 27.02 7.90
C GLU A 233 -9.95 28.02 7.17
N VAL A 234 -11.14 27.57 6.79
CA VAL A 234 -12.13 28.43 6.14
C VAL A 234 -13.15 28.85 7.19
N ALA A 235 -13.50 30.14 7.21
CA ALA A 235 -14.62 30.60 7.99
C ALA A 235 -15.93 30.23 7.27
N ILE A 236 -16.83 29.57 7.98
CA ILE A 236 -18.20 29.31 7.55
C ILE A 236 -19.18 30.08 8.43
N GLU A 237 -20.35 30.35 7.88
CA GLU A 237 -21.49 30.95 8.56
C GLU A 237 -22.75 30.29 8.03
N GLY A 238 -23.71 29.96 8.90
CA GLY A 238 -24.96 29.33 8.48
C GLY A 238 -25.89 28.98 9.64
N ILE A 239 -27.07 28.45 9.30
CA ILE A 239 -28.05 27.95 10.26
C ILE A 239 -27.77 26.47 10.52
N ILE A 240 -27.79 26.06 11.79
CA ILE A 240 -27.71 24.65 12.16
C ILE A 240 -29.10 24.02 11.96
N GLU A 241 -29.19 23.13 10.98
CA GLU A 241 -30.42 22.45 10.57
C GLU A 241 -30.67 21.16 11.38
N ALA A 242 -29.61 20.53 11.87
CA ALA A 242 -29.68 19.34 12.71
C ALA A 242 -28.41 19.21 13.57
N ALA A 243 -28.52 18.51 14.70
CA ALA A 243 -27.39 18.17 15.56
C ALA A 243 -27.49 16.71 16.04
N CYS A 244 -26.35 16.03 16.09
CA CYS A 244 -26.16 14.72 16.70
C CYS A 244 -25.33 14.88 17.98
N PHE A 245 -25.84 14.37 19.10
CA PHE A 245 -25.22 14.50 20.43
C PHE A 245 -24.63 13.18 20.95
N GLU A 246 -24.54 12.15 20.10
CA GLU A 246 -23.93 10.86 20.45
C GLU A 246 -22.41 11.03 20.60
N GLU A 247 -21.81 10.58 21.71
CA GLU A 247 -20.40 10.81 22.07
C GLU A 247 -19.41 10.43 20.94
N ASP A 248 -19.69 9.35 20.20
CA ASP A 248 -18.81 8.85 19.13
C ASP A 248 -19.07 9.50 17.76
N SER A 249 -20.10 10.35 17.62
CA SER A 249 -20.52 10.91 16.34
C SER A 249 -21.09 12.33 16.41
N MET A 250 -20.61 13.13 17.36
CA MET A 250 -21.03 14.53 17.52
C MET A 250 -20.84 15.30 16.20
N SER A 251 -21.95 15.82 15.69
CA SER A 251 -21.99 16.47 14.38
C SER A 251 -23.14 17.46 14.26
N VAL A 252 -22.99 18.43 13.37
CA VAL A 252 -24.03 19.41 13.01
C VAL A 252 -24.21 19.45 11.51
N LEU A 253 -25.44 19.67 11.05
CA LEU A 253 -25.77 19.92 9.66
C LEU A 253 -25.93 21.44 9.47
N ILE A 254 -25.16 22.03 8.55
CA ILE A 254 -25.20 23.46 8.21
C ILE A 254 -25.29 23.57 6.70
N GLU A 255 -26.36 24.15 6.17
CA GLU A 255 -26.59 24.32 4.71
C GLU A 255 -26.40 23.00 3.93
N ASP A 256 -27.11 21.93 4.32
CA ASP A 256 -27.00 20.58 3.75
C ASP A 256 -25.60 19.91 3.89
N ARG A 257 -24.67 20.47 4.68
CA ARG A 257 -23.33 19.93 4.88
C ARG A 257 -23.11 19.47 6.32
N LEU A 258 -22.66 18.22 6.48
CA LEU A 258 -22.36 17.64 7.78
C LEU A 258 -20.96 18.03 8.24
N PHE A 259 -20.85 18.51 9.47
CA PHE A 259 -19.60 18.85 10.13
C PHE A 259 -19.46 18.12 11.47
N TYR A 260 -18.26 17.62 11.74
CA TYR A 260 -17.91 16.96 12.99
C TYR A 260 -17.28 17.95 13.96
N LEU A 261 -17.51 17.73 15.26
CA LEU A 261 -16.97 18.54 16.34
C LEU A 261 -16.86 17.69 17.60
N ASP A 262 -15.98 18.09 18.51
CA ASP A 262 -15.82 17.42 19.81
C ASP A 262 -16.88 17.89 20.83
N THR A 263 -16.89 17.23 21.97
CA THR A 263 -17.80 17.52 23.08
C THR A 263 -17.67 18.94 23.60
N GLU A 264 -16.45 19.49 23.64
CA GLU A 264 -16.24 20.86 24.10
C GLU A 264 -16.92 21.86 23.17
N LYS A 265 -16.77 21.69 21.86
CA LYS A 265 -17.37 22.57 20.86
C LYS A 265 -18.88 22.40 20.78
N ILE A 266 -19.42 21.19 20.86
CA ILE A 266 -20.88 21.03 20.80
C ILE A 266 -21.56 21.68 21.99
N LEU A 267 -20.93 21.67 23.18
CA LEU A 267 -21.43 22.34 24.39
C LEU A 267 -21.32 23.86 24.32
N GLN A 268 -20.38 24.39 23.53
CA GLN A 268 -20.33 25.83 23.23
C GLN A 268 -21.51 26.30 22.36
N ILE A 269 -22.06 25.40 21.53
CA ILE A 269 -23.24 25.68 20.69
C ILE A 269 -24.54 25.38 21.46
N PHE A 270 -24.61 24.20 22.07
CA PHE A 270 -25.79 23.64 22.74
C PHE A 270 -25.43 23.19 24.16
N HIS A 271 -25.53 24.12 25.13
CA HIS A 271 -25.10 23.91 26.51
C HIS A 271 -25.69 22.64 27.17
N ASP A 272 -26.96 22.35 26.90
CA ASP A 272 -27.69 21.23 27.49
C ASP A 272 -27.82 20.02 26.55
N LEU A 273 -27.03 19.97 25.46
CA LEU A 273 -27.16 18.97 24.40
C LEU A 273 -28.58 18.88 23.83
N CYS A 274 -29.26 20.02 23.79
CA CYS A 274 -30.60 20.16 23.25
C CYS A 274 -30.54 21.02 22.00
N PHE A 275 -31.17 20.55 20.93
CA PHE A 275 -31.21 21.29 19.67
C PHE A 275 -32.13 22.52 19.80
N ILE A 276 -31.62 23.68 19.39
CA ILE A 276 -32.35 24.95 19.36
C ILE A 276 -32.53 25.37 17.90
N GLU A 277 -33.78 25.38 17.43
CA GLU A 277 -34.11 25.76 16.05
C GLU A 277 -33.72 27.22 15.77
N GLY A 278 -33.19 27.47 14.57
CA GLY A 278 -32.76 28.81 14.16
C GLY A 278 -31.41 29.26 14.73
N THR A 279 -30.67 28.36 15.42
CA THR A 279 -29.30 28.63 15.85
C THR A 279 -28.42 28.93 14.64
N THR A 280 -27.82 30.12 14.61
CA THR A 280 -26.80 30.47 13.63
C THR A 280 -25.41 30.33 14.25
N ILE A 281 -24.47 29.92 13.43
CA ILE A 281 -23.08 29.71 13.83
C ILE A 281 -22.15 30.36 12.83
N LYS A 282 -21.10 30.99 13.34
CA LYS A 282 -19.89 31.34 12.61
C LYS A 282 -18.75 30.52 13.18
N ALA A 283 -18.06 29.76 12.35
CA ALA A 283 -17.01 28.84 12.79
C ALA A 283 -15.85 28.81 11.80
N ARG A 284 -14.67 28.40 12.25
CA ARG A 284 -13.62 27.94 11.35
C ARG A 284 -13.70 26.44 11.20
N ILE A 285 -13.56 25.97 9.96
CA ILE A 285 -13.50 24.55 9.62
C ILE A 285 -12.17 24.18 8.99
N SER A 286 -11.75 22.95 9.19
CA SER A 286 -10.70 22.29 8.42
C SER A 286 -11.30 21.04 7.79
N GLY A 287 -11.65 21.10 6.50
CA GLY A 287 -12.37 20.01 5.83
C GLY A 287 -13.82 19.89 6.31
N GLN A 288 -14.15 18.77 6.98
CA GLN A 288 -15.47 18.52 7.60
C GLN A 288 -15.47 18.70 9.11
N GLU A 289 -14.37 19.18 9.70
CA GLU A 289 -14.27 19.38 11.15
C GLU A 289 -14.40 20.85 11.50
N ILE A 290 -15.25 21.18 12.49
CA ILE A 290 -15.27 22.52 13.12
C ILE A 290 -14.10 22.60 14.08
N VAL A 291 -13.12 23.43 13.75
CA VAL A 291 -11.89 23.60 14.55
C VAL A 291 -12.03 24.70 15.60
N SER A 292 -12.83 25.73 15.34
CA SER A 292 -13.15 26.76 16.33
C SER A 292 -14.51 27.39 16.07
N ILE A 293 -15.19 27.77 17.15
CA ILE A 293 -16.44 28.52 17.10
C ILE A 293 -16.09 30.00 17.30
N LEU A 294 -16.53 30.83 16.36
CA LEU A 294 -16.29 32.27 16.37
C LEU A 294 -17.48 33.02 16.99
N GLU A 295 -18.69 32.58 16.66
CA GLU A 295 -19.94 33.19 17.11
C GLU A 295 -21.07 32.17 17.07
N VAL A 296 -21.99 32.24 18.04
CA VAL A 296 -23.23 31.46 18.07
C VAL A 296 -24.34 32.41 18.47
N ASN A 297 -25.40 32.47 17.67
CA ASN A 297 -26.60 33.23 18.00
C ASN A 297 -27.81 32.28 17.97
N GLY A 298 -28.40 32.04 19.13
CA GLY A 298 -29.65 31.31 19.27
C GLY A 298 -30.69 32.19 19.94
N THR A 299 -31.91 32.24 19.40
CA THR A 299 -33.06 32.74 20.15
C THR A 299 -33.55 31.62 21.07
N ALA A 300 -33.22 31.73 22.36
CA ALA A 300 -33.87 30.92 23.40
C ALA A 300 -35.35 31.34 23.56
#